data_AF-X0Y9K2-F1
#
_entry.id   AF-X0Y9K2-F1
#
_cell.length_a   1.000
_cell.length_b   1.000
_cell.length_c   1.000
_cell.angle_alpha   90.00
_cell.angle_beta   90.00
_cell.angle_gamma   90.00
#
_symmetry.space_group_name_H-M   'P 1'
#
loop_
_entity.id
_entity.type
_entity.pdbx_description
1 polymer ?
#
loop_
_entity_poly.entity_id
_entity_poly.type
_entity_poly.pdbx_seq_one_letter_code
_entity_poly.pdbx_strand_id
1 'polypeptide(L)' 'MKIKTVESFCSEFVGFVRVTAEDGTQGWGQVSTYHSDITQAVLHRQV' A
#
# COMPACT_ATOMS: atom_id res chain seq x y z
N MET A 1 10.37 8.40 13.03
CA MET A 1 9.27 8.27 12.04
C MET A 1 8.41 7.07 12.41
N LYS A 2 7.09 7.26 12.49
CA LYS A 2 6.10 6.19 12.67
C LYS A 2 5.06 6.28 11.56
N ILE A 3 4.68 5.12 11.03
CA ILE A 3 3.62 5.03 10.01
C ILE A 3 2.27 5.10 10.72
N LYS A 4 1.42 6.04 10.29
CA LYS A 4 0.07 6.24 10.81
C LYS A 4 -0.96 5.46 9.99
N THR A 5 -0.86 5.51 8.67
CA THR A 5 -1.77 4.80 7.76
C THR A 5 -1.03 4.20 6.57
N VAL A 6 -1.57 3.08 6.08
CA VAL A 6 -1.20 2.46 4.81
C VAL A 6 -2.50 2.27 4.03
N GLU A 7 -2.59 2.91 2.87
CA GLU A 7 -3.78 2.91 2.03
C GLU A 7 -3.50 2.20 0.70
N SER A 8 -4.48 1.41 0.26
CA SER A 8 -4.39 0.55 -0.92
C SER A 8 -5.34 1.04 -2.01
N PHE A 9 -4.80 1.29 -3.21
CA PHE A 9 -5.58 1.66 -4.38
C PHE A 9 -5.26 0.68 -5.50
N CYS A 10 -6.18 -0.22 -5.82
CA CYS A 10 -5.88 -1.29 -6.78
C CYS A 10 -7.05 -1.66 -7.69
N SER A 11 -6.65 -2.21 -8.82
CA SER A 11 -7.44 -3.07 -9.69
C SER A 11 -6.71 -4.42 -9.80
N GLU A 12 -7.26 -5.34 -10.59
CA GLU A 12 -6.58 -6.60 -10.91
C GLU A 12 -5.19 -6.38 -11.56
N PHE A 13 -5.00 -5.29 -12.33
CA PHE A 13 -3.79 -5.11 -13.13
C PHE A 13 -2.68 -4.30 -12.46
N VAL A 14 -3.05 -3.37 -11.57
CA VAL A 14 -2.10 -2.46 -10.92
C VAL A 14 -2.57 -2.11 -9.52
N GLY A 15 -1.62 -1.95 -8.59
CA GLY A 15 -1.88 -1.54 -7.22
C GLY A 15 -0.86 -0.51 -6.75
N PHE A 16 -1.36 0.61 -6.20
CA PHE A 16 -0.59 1.64 -5.55
C PHE A 16 -0.80 1.61 -4.04
N VAL A 17 0.24 2.01 -3.32
CA VAL A 17 0.22 2.14 -1.87
C VAL A 17 0.60 3.56 -1.50
N ARG A 18 -0.22 4.20 -0.66
CA ARG A 18 0.16 5.45 0.02
C ARG A 18 0.44 5.16 1.47
N VAL A 19 1.59 5.60 1.96
CA VAL A 19 1.95 5.57 3.37
C VAL A 19 1.91 7.00 3.90
N THR A 20 1.20 7.22 5.01
CA THR A 20 1.20 8.51 5.71
C THR A 20 1.85 8.35 7.07
N ALA A 21 2.85 9.18 7.38
CA ALA A 21 3.48 9.22 8.70
C ALA A 21 2.69 10.09 9.69
N GLU A 22 3.01 10.02 10.97
CA GLU A 22 2.35 10.83 12.02
C GLU A 22 2.50 12.35 11.81
N ASP A 23 3.59 12.80 11.18
CA ASP A 23 3.84 14.20 10.82
C ASP A 23 3.10 14.68 9.55
N GLY A 24 2.30 13.79 8.94
CA GLY A 24 1.52 14.06 7.74
C GLY A 24 2.30 13.91 6.43
N THR A 25 3.60 13.60 6.47
CA THR A 25 4.36 13.31 5.25
C THR A 25 3.83 12.05 4.57
N GLN A 26 3.80 12.08 3.23
CA GLN A 26 3.26 11.00 2.40
C GLN A 26 4.32 10.43 1.48
N GLY A 27 4.32 9.11 1.34
CA GLY A 27 5.11 8.38 0.36
C GLY A 27 4.21 7.50 -0.50
N TRP A 28 4.55 7.38 -1.78
CA TRP A 28 3.85 6.53 -2.72
C TRP A 28 4.76 5.41 -3.22
N GLY A 29 4.17 4.22 -3.37
CA GLY A 29 4.81 3.06 -3.96
C GLY A 29 3.83 2.28 -4.81
N GLN A 30 4.36 1.29 -5.53
CA GLN A 30 3.58 0.38 -6.35
C GLN A 30 3.96 -1.06 -6.00
N VAL A 31 2.99 -1.96 -5.98
CA VAL A 31 3.26 -3.40 -5.95
C VAL A 31 3.50 -3.94 -7.36
N SER A 32 3.86 -5.21 -7.46
CA SER A 32 3.92 -5.89 -8.76
C SER A 32 2.57 -5.79 -9.49
N THR A 33 2.64 -5.61 -10.81
CA THR A 33 1.48 -5.64 -11.70
C THR A 33 0.93 -7.06 -11.85
N TYR A 34 -0.33 -7.15 -12.29
CA TYR A 34 -1.13 -8.36 -12.46
C TYR A 34 -1.46 -9.09 -11.15
N HIS A 35 -2.74 -9.39 -10.95
CA HIS A 35 -3.31 -9.86 -9.69
C HIS A 35 -2.90 -8.98 -8.50
N SER A 36 -2.81 -7.66 -8.73
CA SER A 36 -2.37 -6.70 -7.72
C SER A 36 -3.36 -6.62 -6.56
N ASP A 37 -4.65 -6.86 -6.81
CA ASP A 37 -5.71 -6.98 -5.82
C ASP A 37 -5.45 -8.09 -4.79
N ILE A 38 -5.01 -9.27 -5.24
CA ILE A 38 -4.65 -10.39 -4.36
C ILE A 38 -3.47 -10.00 -3.46
N THR A 39 -2.45 -9.35 -4.04
CA THR A 39 -1.28 -8.88 -3.27
C THR A 39 -1.67 -7.87 -2.19
N GLN A 40 -2.57 -6.94 -2.51
CA GLN A 40 -3.03 -5.90 -1.57
C GLN A 40 -3.78 -6.48 -0.37
N ALA A 41 -4.49 -7.61 -0.53
CA ALA A 41 -5.24 -8.26 0.55
C ALA A 41 -4.36 -8.71 1.74
N VAL A 42 -3.07 -8.93 1.52
CA VAL A 42 -2.12 -9.41 2.53
C VAL A 42 -0.95 -8.46 2.80
N LEU A 43 -0.93 -7.29 2.16
CA LEU A 43 0.18 -6.32 2.22
C LEU A 43 0.60 -5.94 3.65
N HIS A 44 -0.35 -5.83 4.57
CA HIS A 44 -0.13 -5.39 5.95
C HIS A 44 -0.21 -6.55 6.96
N ARG A 45 -0.18 -7.80 6.50
CA ARG A 45 -0.14 -8.96 7.40
C ARG A 45 1.23 -9.05 8.07
N GLN A 46 1.26 -8.88 9.39
CA GLN A 46 2.44 -9.24 10.19
C GLN A 46 2.52 -10.76 10.33
N VAL A 47 3.71 -11.32 10.16
CA VAL A 47 4.05 -12.74 10.35
C VAL A 47 5.14 -12.89 11.38
#